data_AF-A0A938BMJ9-F1
#
_entry.id   AF-A0A938BMJ9-F1
#
_cell.length_a   1.000
_cell.length_b   1.000
_cell.length_c   1.000
_cell.angle_alpha   90.00
_cell.angle_beta   90.00
_cell.angle_gamma   90.00
#
_symmetry.space_group_name_H-M   'P 1'
#
loop_
_entity.id
_entity.type
_entity.pdbx_description
1 polymer ?
#
loop_
_entity_poly.entity_id
_entity_poly.type
_entity_poly.pdbx_seq_one_letter_code
_entity_poly.pdbx_strand_id
1 'polypeptide(L)'
;MAERDEKPSIPAPRETVDLLGHAAAEAVLHEAWRSRRLPHGWLFTGPEGIGKATLAFRFARFVLADGGGEATLTGGLFGDGPPVTQSLRLAPEHPVFRRVAAGGHLDLLTLDRREKTVISVEQ
;
A
#
# COMPACT_ATOMS: atom_id res chain seq x y z
N MET A 1 2.34 -35.06 20.22
CA MET A 1 2.43 -34.53 18.84
C MET A 1 1.75 -33.18 18.89
N ALA A 2 2.51 -32.08 18.99
CA ALA A 2 1.96 -30.76 19.29
C ALA A 2 1.39 -30.14 18.00
N GLU A 3 0.07 -30.03 17.95
CA GLU A 3 -0.69 -29.33 16.92
C GLU A 3 -0.40 -27.84 17.07
N ARG A 4 0.35 -27.27 16.12
CA ARG A 4 0.61 -25.83 16.10
C ARG A 4 -0.67 -25.14 15.66
N ASP A 5 -1.21 -24.34 16.56
CA ASP A 5 -2.28 -23.38 16.37
C ASP A 5 -1.86 -22.36 15.29
N GLU A 6 -2.04 -22.73 14.01
CA GLU A 6 -1.67 -21.91 12.84
C GLU A 6 -2.69 -20.79 12.67
N LYS A 7 -2.51 -19.73 13.48
CA LYS A 7 -3.25 -18.48 13.31
C LYS A 7 -2.93 -17.95 11.91
N PRO A 8 -3.93 -17.64 11.05
CA PRO A 8 -3.65 -17.01 9.77
C PRO A 8 -2.90 -15.71 10.06
N SER A 9 -1.63 -15.68 9.68
CA SER A 9 -0.78 -14.50 9.83
C SER A 9 -1.38 -13.42 8.95
N ILE A 10 -1.95 -12.38 9.57
CA ILE A 10 -2.41 -11.21 8.83
C ILE A 10 -1.16 -10.59 8.22
N PRO A 11 -1.06 -10.48 6.88
CA PRO A 11 0.13 -9.94 6.24
C PRO A 11 0.38 -8.50 6.69
N ALA A 12 1.65 -8.13 6.79
CA ALA A 12 2.00 -6.76 7.15
C ALA A 12 1.44 -5.79 6.08
N PRO A 13 1.13 -4.52 6.42
CA PRO A 13 0.58 -3.56 5.45
C PRO A 13 1.41 -3.39 4.16
N ARG A 14 2.73 -3.61 4.24
CA ARG A 14 3.66 -3.58 3.10
C ARG A 14 3.60 -4.82 2.19
N GLU A 15 3.14 -5.95 2.72
CA GLU A 15 3.00 -7.24 2.04
C GLU A 15 1.61 -7.42 1.42
N THR A 16 0.61 -6.72 1.95
CA THR A 16 -0.76 -6.78 1.46
C THR A 16 -0.87 -6.26 0.01
N VAL A 17 -1.39 -7.13 -0.86
CA VAL A 17 -1.62 -6.84 -2.29
C VAL A 17 -2.95 -6.11 -2.48
N ASP A 18 -4.02 -6.70 -1.97
CA ASP A 18 -5.38 -6.24 -2.24
C ASP A 18 -5.90 -5.38 -1.07
N LEU A 19 -6.52 -4.25 -1.41
CA LEU A 19 -7.18 -3.35 -0.47
C LEU A 19 -8.55 -2.99 -1.02
N LEU A 20 -9.56 -3.14 -0.17
CA LEU A 20 -10.97 -2.98 -0.52
C LEU A 20 -11.52 -1.68 0.07
N GLY A 21 -12.51 -1.08 -0.60
CA GLY A 21 -13.27 0.06 -0.07
C GLY A 21 -12.61 1.44 -0.14
N HIS A 22 -11.37 1.55 -0.65
CA HIS A 22 -10.62 2.83 -0.69
C HIS A 22 -10.65 3.53 -2.06
N ALA A 23 -11.61 3.19 -2.93
CA ALA A 23 -11.64 3.66 -4.32
C ALA A 23 -11.59 5.20 -4.45
N ALA A 24 -12.31 5.94 -3.61
CA ALA A 24 -12.29 7.40 -3.63
C ALA A 24 -10.90 7.96 -3.24
N ALA A 25 -10.23 7.38 -2.26
CA ALA A 25 -8.89 7.80 -1.84
C ALA A 25 -7.83 7.42 -2.89
N GLU A 26 -7.95 6.25 -3.53
CA GLU A 26 -7.09 5.86 -4.64
C GLU A 26 -7.21 6.83 -5.82
N ALA A 27 -8.42 7.26 -6.17
CA ALA A 27 -8.64 8.23 -7.25
C ALA A 27 -7.96 9.58 -6.98
N VAL A 28 -8.04 10.11 -5.75
CA VAL A 28 -7.37 11.37 -5.37
C VAL A 28 -5.85 11.26 -5.51
N LEU A 29 -5.27 10.18 -5.02
CA LEU A 29 -3.83 9.94 -5.10
C LEU A 29 -3.36 9.72 -6.53
N HIS A 30 -4.15 8.98 -7.32
CA HIS A 30 -3.88 8.72 -8.72
C HIS A 30 -3.91 10.02 -9.54
N GLU A 31 -4.89 10.90 -9.30
CA GLU A 31 -4.97 12.21 -9.95
C GLU A 31 -3.80 13.12 -9.56
N ALA A 32 -3.40 13.12 -8.28
CA ALA A 32 -2.23 13.86 -7.81
C ALA A 32 -0.95 13.39 -8.52
N TRP A 33 -0.79 12.09 -8.76
CA TRP A 33 0.31 11.55 -9.57
C TRP A 33 0.22 11.99 -11.03
N ARG A 34 -0.95 11.83 -11.67
CA ARG A 34 -1.17 12.19 -13.07
C ARG A 34 -0.91 13.67 -13.36
N SER A 35 -1.32 14.55 -12.46
CA SER A 35 -1.12 16.00 -12.59
C SER A 35 0.35 16.42 -12.49
N ARG A 36 1.26 15.50 -12.14
CA ARG A 36 2.68 15.73 -11.80
C ARG A 36 2.87 16.80 -10.71
N ARG A 37 1.85 16.99 -9.88
CA ARG A 37 1.85 17.94 -8.76
C ARG A 37 1.50 17.20 -7.48
N LEU A 38 2.48 16.47 -6.97
CA LEU A 38 2.35 15.77 -5.70
C LEU A 38 2.55 16.73 -4.53
N PRO A 39 1.60 16.79 -3.57
CA PRO A 39 1.83 17.46 -2.30
C PRO A 39 3.05 16.87 -1.57
N HIS A 40 3.75 17.70 -0.80
CA HIS A 40 4.92 17.28 -0.02
C HIS A 40 4.58 16.31 1.13
N GLY A 41 3.30 16.17 1.48
CA GLY A 41 2.85 15.28 2.54
C GLY A 41 1.38 14.92 2.41
N TRP A 42 1.06 13.70 2.84
CA TRP A 42 -0.28 13.16 2.91
C TRP A 42 -0.59 12.70 4.33
N LEU A 43 -1.80 12.97 4.80
CA LEU A 43 -2.31 12.50 6.07
C LEU A 43 -3.51 11.58 5.83
N PHE A 44 -3.37 10.31 6.18
CA PHE A 44 -4.45 9.34 6.12
C PHE A 44 -5.20 9.30 7.45
N THR A 45 -6.48 9.61 7.44
CA THR A 45 -7.34 9.62 8.64
C THR A 45 -8.44 8.57 8.53
N GLY A 46 -8.95 8.12 9.67
CA GLY A 46 -10.04 7.13 9.75
C GLY A 46 -9.85 6.10 10.85
N PRO A 47 -10.86 5.22 11.05
CA PRO A 47 -10.87 4.21 12.12
C PRO A 47 -9.63 3.31 12.11
N GLU A 48 -9.31 2.76 13.28
CA GLU A 48 -8.28 1.72 13.37
C GLU A 48 -8.65 0.50 12.51
N GLY A 49 -7.65 -0.12 11.88
CA GLY A 49 -7.86 -1.32 11.05
C GLY A 49 -8.46 -1.09 9.65
N ILE A 50 -8.88 0.13 9.29
CA ILE A 50 -9.49 0.37 7.96
C ILE A 50 -8.52 0.13 6.78
N GLY A 51 -7.20 0.06 7.01
CA GLY A 51 -6.22 -0.18 5.94
C GLY A 51 -5.44 1.06 5.48
N LYS A 52 -5.38 2.11 6.32
CA LYS A 52 -4.63 3.36 6.04
C LYS A 52 -3.17 3.12 5.67
N ALA A 53 -2.48 2.29 6.46
CA ALA A 53 -1.07 1.94 6.21
C ALA A 53 -0.93 1.18 4.88
N THR A 54 -1.85 0.24 4.62
CA THR A 54 -1.88 -0.52 3.36
C THR A 54 -2.05 0.41 2.16
N LEU A 55 -2.95 1.39 2.24
CA LEU A 55 -3.14 2.40 1.18
C LEU A 55 -1.85 3.21 0.95
N ALA A 56 -1.19 3.66 2.02
CA ALA A 56 0.07 4.39 1.91
C ALA A 56 1.16 3.56 1.21
N PHE A 57 1.32 2.28 1.58
CA PHE A 57 2.26 1.37 0.92
C PHE A 57 1.88 1.08 -0.53
N ARG A 58 0.58 0.96 -0.86
CA ARG A 58 0.12 0.80 -2.26
C ARG A 58 0.51 2.02 -3.09
N PHE A 59 0.26 3.22 -2.57
CA PHE A 59 0.63 4.45 -3.25
C PHE A 59 2.15 4.61 -3.42
N ALA A 60 2.93 4.32 -2.37
CA ALA A 60 4.38 4.34 -2.46
C ALA A 60 4.91 3.36 -3.53
N ARG A 61 4.39 2.13 -3.56
CA ARG A 61 4.72 1.13 -4.60
C ARG A 61 4.40 1.64 -6.00
N PHE A 62 3.24 2.26 -6.19
CA PHE A 62 2.81 2.83 -7.46
C PHE A 62 3.75 3.95 -7.93
N VAL A 63 4.09 4.89 -7.05
CA VAL A 63 5.03 5.99 -7.33
C VAL A 63 6.43 5.47 -7.67
N LEU A 64 6.95 4.51 -6.89
CA LEU A 64 8.27 3.92 -7.09
C LEU A 64 8.36 3.04 -8.36
N ALA A 65 7.22 2.56 -8.85
CA ALA A 65 7.11 1.87 -10.13
C ALA A 65 6.85 2.85 -11.30
N ASP A 66 7.04 4.15 -11.10
CA ASP A 66 6.78 5.22 -12.08
C ASP A 66 5.36 5.20 -12.65
N GLY A 67 4.37 4.89 -11.80
CA GLY A 67 2.98 4.73 -12.21
C GLY A 67 2.68 3.43 -12.97
N GLY A 68 3.61 2.47 -12.99
CA GLY A 68 3.46 1.14 -13.58
C GLY A 68 2.50 0.20 -12.83
N GLY A 69 1.50 0.75 -12.13
CA GLY A 69 0.43 -0.04 -11.55
C GLY A 69 -0.36 -0.77 -12.64
N GLU A 70 -1.01 -1.88 -12.27
CA GLU A 70 -2.02 -2.47 -13.13
C GLU A 70 -3.17 -1.45 -13.25
N ALA A 71 -3.17 -0.70 -14.34
CA ALA A 71 -4.41 -0.10 -14.80
C ALA A 71 -5.40 -1.26 -14.96
N THR A 72 -6.44 -1.29 -14.13
CA THR A 72 -7.55 -2.19 -14.37
C THR A 72 -8.21 -1.72 -15.66
N LEU A 73 -7.73 -2.25 -16.79
CA LEU A 73 -8.33 -2.10 -18.11
C LEU A 73 -9.61 -2.94 -18.12
N THR A 74 -10.61 -2.50 -17.36
CA THR A 74 -11.99 -2.97 -17.51
C THR A 74 -12.71 -2.22 -18.63
N GLY A 75 -12.08 -1.17 -19.18
CA GLY A 75 -12.42 -0.59 -20.47
C GLY A 75 -11.79 -1.42 -21.58
N GLY A 76 -12.59 -2.19 -22.33
CA GLY A 76 -12.09 -2.88 -23.52
C GLY A 76 -11.34 -1.93 -24.46
N LEU A 77 -10.41 -2.47 -25.25
CA LEU A 77 -9.58 -1.76 -26.24
C LEU A 77 -10.38 -0.82 -27.19
N PHE A 78 -11.71 -0.99 -27.23
CA PHE A 78 -12.66 -0.29 -28.10
C PHE A 78 -13.57 0.73 -27.37
N GLY A 79 -13.34 1.04 -26.10
CA GLY A 79 -14.04 2.14 -25.42
C GLY A 79 -15.47 1.84 -24.93
N ASP A 80 -15.99 0.63 -25.15
CA ASP A 80 -17.33 0.20 -24.69
C ASP A 80 -17.34 -0.49 -23.31
N GLY A 81 -16.20 -0.54 -22.62
CA GLY A 81 -16.13 -1.14 -21.27
C GLY A 81 -16.41 -0.12 -20.16
N PRO A 82 -16.82 -0.58 -18.96
CA PRO A 82 -17.03 0.29 -17.79
C PRO A 82 -15.82 1.19 -17.53
N PRO A 83 -16.02 2.37 -16.90
CA PRO A 83 -14.98 3.38 -16.76
C PRO A 83 -13.72 2.78 -16.14
N VAL A 84 -12.56 3.14 -16.72
CA VAL A 84 -11.24 2.67 -16.31
C VAL A 84 -11.06 2.94 -14.82
N THR A 85 -10.97 1.88 -14.01
CA THR A 85 -10.76 2.02 -12.57
C THR A 85 -9.30 2.43 -12.37
N GLN A 86 -9.10 3.66 -11.89
CA GLN A 86 -7.79 4.20 -11.55
C GLN A 86 -7.26 3.49 -10.30
N SER A 87 -6.62 2.33 -10.47
CA SER A 87 -6.13 1.51 -9.36
C SER A 87 -4.66 1.78 -9.06
N LEU A 88 -4.34 1.80 -7.76
CA LEU A 88 -2.95 1.82 -7.28
C LEU A 88 -2.39 0.39 -7.05
N ARG A 89 -3.01 -0.63 -7.65
CA ARG A 89 -2.56 -2.02 -7.51
C ARG A 89 -1.25 -2.20 -8.26
N LEU A 90 -0.31 -2.89 -7.63
CA LEU A 90 0.92 -3.35 -8.27
C LEU A 90 0.99 -4.86 -8.09
N ALA A 91 1.25 -5.59 -9.18
CA ALA A 91 1.33 -7.04 -9.15
C ALA A 91 2.42 -7.52 -8.16
N PRO A 92 2.19 -8.59 -7.38
CA PRO A 92 3.17 -9.13 -6.44
C PRO A 92 4.46 -9.62 -7.11
N GLU A 93 4.42 -9.90 -8.41
CA GLU A 93 5.56 -10.27 -9.24
C GLU A 93 6.46 -9.08 -9.57
N HIS A 94 5.96 -7.85 -9.46
CA HIS A 94 6.72 -6.66 -9.82
C HIS A 94 7.94 -6.48 -8.89
N PRO A 95 9.14 -6.17 -9.40
CA PRO A 95 10.36 -6.06 -8.59
C PRO A 95 10.24 -5.03 -7.47
N VAL A 96 9.59 -3.88 -7.73
CA VAL A 96 9.33 -2.85 -6.71
C VAL A 96 8.44 -3.40 -5.59
N PHE A 97 7.41 -4.18 -5.91
CA PHE A 97 6.55 -4.80 -4.91
C PHE A 97 7.37 -5.67 -3.96
N ARG A 98 8.18 -6.58 -4.51
CA ARG A 98 8.99 -7.52 -3.72
C ARG A 98 9.99 -6.80 -2.81
N ARG A 99 10.64 -5.75 -3.32
CA ARG A 99 11.60 -4.94 -2.53
C ARG A 99 10.92 -4.17 -1.39
N VAL A 100 9.75 -3.60 -1.65
CA VAL A 100 8.97 -2.87 -0.62
C VAL A 100 8.43 -3.83 0.43
N ALA A 101 7.88 -4.97 0.01
CA ALA A 101 7.38 -6.01 0.92
C ALA A 101 8.49 -6.52 1.85
N ALA A 102 9.71 -6.72 1.33
CA ALA A 102 10.89 -7.08 2.10
C ALA A 102 11.43 -5.95 3.02
N GLY A 103 10.95 -4.71 2.86
CA GLY A 103 11.40 -3.55 3.63
C GLY A 103 12.77 -2.99 3.20
N GLY A 104 13.27 -3.36 2.02
CA GLY A 104 14.62 -3.02 1.55
C GLY A 104 14.68 -2.09 0.34
N HIS A 105 13.59 -1.39 0.00
CA HIS A 105 13.61 -0.46 -1.13
C HIS A 105 14.39 0.82 -0.78
N LEU A 106 15.47 1.11 -1.52
CA LEU A 106 16.38 2.22 -1.21
C LEU A 106 15.70 3.58 -1.13
N ASP A 107 14.73 3.83 -2.02
CA ASP A 107 13.99 5.09 -2.08
C ASP A 107 12.73 5.13 -1.19
N LEU A 108 12.59 4.19 -0.23
CA LEU A 108 11.46 4.15 0.71
C LEU A 108 11.96 4.08 2.16
N LEU A 109 11.67 5.13 2.94
CA LEU A 109 11.93 5.16 4.38
C LEU A 109 10.62 4.95 5.15
N THR A 110 10.58 3.95 6.03
CA THR A 110 9.47 3.75 6.98
C THR A 110 9.95 4.13 8.37
N LEU A 111 9.14 4.91 9.08
CA LEU A 111 9.40 5.33 10.46
C LEU A 111 8.28 4.79 11.34
N ASP A 112 8.65 3.92 12.28
CA ASP A 112 7.73 3.41 13.29
C ASP A 112 7.96 4.13 14.62
N ARG A 113 6.88 4.34 15.38
CA ARG A 113 6.99 4.86 16.74
C ARG A 113 7.76 3.84 17.57
N ARG A 114 8.96 4.20 18.04
CA ARG A 114 9.66 3.46 19.09
C ARG A 114 8.76 3.42 20.32
N GLU A 115 8.27 2.24 20.69
CA GLU A 115 7.61 2.09 21.98
C GLU A 115 8.63 2.40 23.08
N LYS A 116 8.18 3.17 24.09
CA LYS A 116 9.02 3.56 25.21
C LYS A 116 9.32 2.28 25.99
N THR A 117 10.50 1.70 25.80
CA THR A 117 10.98 0.62 26.67
C THR A 117 11.03 1.16 28.08
N VAL A 118 10.04 0.80 28.90
CA VAL A 118 10.08 1.02 30.34
C VAL A 118 11.10 0.02 30.85
N ILE A 119 12.33 0.48 31.08
CA ILE A 119 13.35 -0.35 31.70
C ILE A 119 12.93 -0.46 33.16
N SER A 120 12.22 -1.53 33.51
CA SER A 120 12.04 -1.91 34.92
C SER A 120 13.41 -2.33 35.43
N VAL A 121 14.08 -1.41 36.14
CA VAL A 121 15.20 -1.74 37.02
C VAL A 121 14.57 -2.33 38.28
N GLU A 122 14.57 -3.66 38.39
CA GLU A 122 14.36 -4.33 39.68
C GLU A 122 15.58 -4.03 40.57
N GLN A 123 15.28 -3.68 41.82
CA GLN A 123 16.23 -3.34 42.88
C GLN A 123 16.85 -4.59 43.50
#